data_AF-A0A3D1MBA6-F1
#
_entry.id   AF-A0A3D1MBA6-F1
#
_cell.length_a   1.000
_cell.length_b   1.000
_cell.length_c   1.000
_cell.angle_alpha   90.00
_cell.angle_beta   90.00
_cell.angle_gamma   90.00
#
_symmetry.space_group_name_H-M   'P 1'
#
loop_
_entity.id
_entity.type
_entity.pdbx_description
1 polymer ?
#
loop_
_entity_poly.entity_id
_entity_poly.type
_entity_poly.pdbx_seq_one_letter_code
_entity_poly.pdbx_strand_id
1 'polypeptide(L)'
;MISSLVLGWLSVQELLIVGAIILLLFGGRKLPELMRGLGKGIREFNAAKANVRNEVEEGLRSEERKASERKKMNDNPKDSTNDSAEA
;
A
#
# COMPACT_ATOMS: atom_id res chain seq x y z
N MET A 1 -30.15 -16.31 -27.46
CA MET A 1 -30.33 -15.75 -26.10
C MET A 1 -30.58 -16.84 -25.06
N ILE A 2 -31.50 -17.78 -25.29
CA ILE A 2 -31.80 -18.86 -24.33
C ILE A 2 -30.58 -19.76 -24.05
N SER A 3 -29.78 -20.14 -25.07
CA SER A 3 -28.57 -20.94 -24.85
C SER A 3 -27.49 -20.25 -24.00
N SER A 4 -27.33 -18.93 -24.11
CA SER A 4 -26.38 -18.17 -23.28
C SER A 4 -26.81 -18.13 -21.81
N LEU A 5 -28.13 -18.13 -21.58
CA LEU A 5 -28.72 -18.24 -20.26
C LEU A 5 -28.49 -19.65 -19.68
N VAL A 6 -28.74 -20.70 -20.46
CA VAL A 6 -28.51 -22.09 -20.00
C VAL A 6 -27.02 -22.35 -19.68
N LEU A 7 -26.09 -21.81 -20.49
CA LEU A 7 -24.65 -21.94 -20.24
C LEU A 7 -24.21 -21.25 -18.95
N GLY A 8 -24.74 -20.05 -18.66
CA GLY A 8 -24.45 -19.35 -17.41
C GLY A 8 -24.96 -20.09 -16.17
N TRP A 9 -26.12 -20.74 -16.28
CA TRP A 9 -26.71 -21.52 -15.19
C TRP A 9 -25.92 -22.80 -14.90
N LEU A 10 -25.41 -23.48 -15.94
CA LEU A 10 -24.54 -24.65 -15.78
C LEU A 10 -23.27 -24.34 -14.99
N SER A 11 -22.60 -23.21 -15.27
CA SER A 11 -21.39 -22.80 -14.53
C SER A 11 -21.66 -22.52 -13.05
N VAL A 12 -22.82 -21.93 -12.72
CA VAL A 12 -23.20 -21.67 -11.32
C VAL A 12 -23.52 -22.98 -10.59
N GLN A 13 -24.11 -23.96 -11.27
CA GLN A 13 -24.39 -25.27 -10.68
C GLN A 13 -23.11 -26.03 -10.34
N GLU A 14 -22.09 -26.01 -11.21
CA GLU A 14 -20.78 -26.61 -10.89
C GLU A 14 -20.12 -25.96 -9.67
N LEU A 15 -20.12 -24.62 -9.59
CA LEU A 15 -19.62 -23.89 -8.43
C LEU A 15 -20.40 -24.22 -7.15
N LEU A 16 -21.71 -24.37 -7.23
CA LEU A 16 -22.55 -24.79 -6.09
C LEU A 16 -22.21 -26.21 -5.63
N ILE A 17 -22.01 -27.15 -6.55
CA ILE A 17 -21.65 -28.54 -6.23
C ILE A 17 -20.28 -28.61 -5.57
N VAL A 18 -19.27 -27.93 -6.14
CA VAL A 18 -17.93 -27.85 -5.53
C VAL A 18 -17.99 -27.18 -4.17
N GLY A 19 -18.73 -26.07 -4.07
CA GLY A 19 -18.99 -25.38 -2.81
C GLY A 19 -19.65 -26.29 -1.77
N ALA A 20 -20.63 -27.10 -2.17
CA ALA A 20 -21.30 -28.07 -1.29
C ALA A 20 -20.36 -29.18 -0.82
N ILE A 21 -19.49 -29.71 -1.68
CA ILE A 21 -18.47 -30.70 -1.28
C ILE A 21 -17.50 -30.08 -0.26
N ILE A 22 -16.99 -28.88 -0.53
CA ILE A 22 -16.14 -28.15 0.42
C ILE A 22 -16.89 -27.92 1.73
N LEU A 23 -18.17 -27.55 1.67
CA LEU A 23 -19.00 -27.34 2.85
C LEU A 23 -19.26 -28.64 3.62
N LEU A 24 -19.31 -29.79 2.97
CA LEU A 24 -19.46 -31.10 3.61
C LEU A 24 -18.16 -31.52 4.31
N LEU A 25 -17.02 -31.29 3.66
CA LEU A 25 -15.69 -31.64 4.18
C LEU A 25 -15.26 -30.73 5.33
N PHE A 26 -15.46 -29.42 5.19
CA PHE A 26 -15.02 -28.42 6.17
C PHE A 26 -16.14 -27.98 7.12
N GLY A 27 -17.40 -28.20 6.77
CA GLY A 27 -18.56 -27.75 7.53
C GLY A 27 -18.97 -26.30 7.20
N GLY A 28 -20.27 -26.01 7.31
CA GLY A 28 -20.86 -24.68 7.04
C GLY A 28 -20.31 -23.54 7.90
N ARG A 29 -19.68 -23.85 9.03
CA ARG A 29 -19.12 -22.85 9.97
C ARG A 29 -17.67 -22.46 9.66
N LYS A 30 -16.87 -23.36 9.07
CA LYS A 30 -15.43 -23.10 8.85
C LYS A 30 -15.17 -22.15 7.70
N LEU A 31 -15.95 -22.25 6.62
CA LEU A 31 -15.81 -21.36 5.46
C LEU A 31 -15.99 -19.87 5.81
N PRO A 32 -17.08 -19.44 6.50
CA PRO A 32 -17.23 -18.05 6.90
C PRO A 32 -16.23 -17.63 7.99
N GLU A 33 -15.81 -18.53 8.88
CA GLU A 33 -14.81 -18.25 9.90
C GLU A 33 -13.43 -17.95 9.28
N LEU A 34 -13.01 -18.74 8.28
CA LEU A 34 -11.80 -18.52 7.49
C LEU A 34 -11.88 -17.21 6.70
N MET A 35 -13.02 -16.93 6.04
CA MET A 35 -13.21 -15.67 5.32
C MET A 35 -13.12 -14.45 6.24
N ARG A 36 -13.70 -14.54 7.45
CA ARG A 36 -13.60 -13.47 8.46
C ARG A 36 -12.17 -13.29 8.96
N GLY A 37 -11.44 -14.38 9.20
CA GLY A 37 -10.03 -14.33 9.59
C GLY A 37 -9.14 -13.72 8.50
N LEU A 38 -9.26 -14.21 7.27
CA LEU A 38 -8.52 -13.72 6.11
C LEU A 38 -8.85 -12.24 5.81
N GLY A 39 -10.13 -11.86 5.85
CA GLY A 39 -10.56 -10.49 5.60
C GLY A 39 -10.01 -9.50 6.62
N LYS A 40 -9.96 -9.89 7.91
CA LYS A 40 -9.29 -9.10 8.95
C LYS A 40 -7.78 -9.01 8.71
N GLY A 41 -7.13 -10.13 8.42
CA GLY A 41 -5.69 -10.16 8.13
C GLY A 41 -5.30 -9.28 6.93
N ILE A 42 -6.04 -9.34 5.83
CA ILE A 42 -5.82 -8.48 4.66
C ILE A 42 -6.02 -6.99 5.01
N ARG A 43 -7.04 -6.66 5.80
CA ARG A 43 -7.31 -5.28 6.24
C ARG A 43 -6.17 -4.73 7.11
N GLU A 44 -5.72 -5.49 8.09
CA GLU A 44 -4.61 -5.11 8.97
C GLU A 44 -3.29 -4.99 8.20
N PHE A 45 -3.04 -5.93 7.28
CA PHE A 45 -1.87 -5.90 6.41
C PHE A 45 -1.83 -4.66 5.51
N ASN A 46 -2.97 -4.29 4.91
CA ASN A 46 -3.07 -3.08 4.10
C ASN A 46 -2.89 -1.80 4.93
N ALA A 47 -3.43 -1.76 6.15
CA ALA A 47 -3.24 -0.64 7.07
C ALA A 47 -1.76 -0.48 7.48
N ALA A 48 -1.10 -1.57 7.83
CA ALA A 48 0.33 -1.57 8.14
C ALA A 48 1.17 -1.10 6.95
N LYS A 49 0.88 -1.59 5.74
CA LYS A 49 1.54 -1.13 4.51
C LYS A 49 1.38 0.37 4.27
N ALA A 50 0.19 0.91 4.50
CA ALA A 50 -0.08 2.34 4.31
C ALA A 50 0.75 3.20 5.29
N ASN A 51 0.80 2.81 6.57
CA ASN A 51 1.59 3.52 7.58
C ASN A 51 3.09 3.50 7.26
N VAL A 52 3.63 2.33 6.91
CA VAL A 52 5.04 2.18 6.52
C VAL A 52 5.37 3.04 5.30
N ARG A 53 4.49 3.06 4.29
CA ARG A 53 4.70 3.89 3.08
C ARG A 53 4.78 5.37 3.43
N ASN A 54 3.90 5.87 4.30
CA ASN A 54 3.89 7.26 4.72
C ASN A 54 5.15 7.62 5.52
N GLU A 55 5.58 6.77 6.44
CA GLU A 55 6.79 7.01 7.25
C GLU A 55 8.06 7.01 6.40
N VAL A 56 8.16 6.12 5.40
CA VAL A 56 9.27 6.10 4.44
C VAL A 56 9.26 7.37 3.58
N GLU A 57 8.10 7.81 3.10
CA GLU A 57 7.98 9.01 2.26
C GLU A 57 8.29 10.30 3.04
N GLU A 58 7.87 10.39 4.30
CA GLU A 58 8.21 11.50 5.21
C GLU A 58 9.70 11.50 5.60
N GLY A 59 10.29 10.33 5.84
CA GLY A 59 11.73 10.18 6.09
C GLY A 59 12.57 10.67 4.91
N LEU A 60 12.20 10.30 3.69
CA LEU A 60 12.89 10.74 2.47
C LEU A 60 12.73 12.25 2.24
N ARG A 61 11.52 12.79 2.43
CA ARG A 61 11.26 14.24 2.30
C ARG A 61 12.00 15.08 3.34
N SER A 62 12.15 14.57 4.56
CA SER A 62 12.85 15.28 5.63
C SER A 62 14.37 15.25 5.46
N GLU A 63 14.95 14.17 4.94
CA GLU A 63 16.34 14.12 4.47
C GLU A 63 16.61 15.13 3.34
N GLU A 64 15.72 15.18 2.33
CA GLU A 64 15.87 16.09 1.19
C GLU A 64 15.77 17.58 1.58
N ARG A 65 14.87 17.91 2.53
CA ARG A 65 14.79 19.27 3.11
C ARG A 65 16.04 19.65 3.88
N LYS A 66 16.59 18.75 4.70
CA LYS A 66 17.83 18.99 5.45
C LYS A 66 19.04 19.17 4.53
N ALA A 67 19.12 18.40 3.44
CA ALA A 67 20.16 18.54 2.43
C ALA A 67 20.05 19.87 1.67
N SER A 68 18.83 20.31 1.37
CA SER A 68 18.54 21.57 0.69
C SER A 68 18.85 22.81 1.56
N GLU A 69 18.58 22.75 2.87
CA GLU A 69 18.91 23.82 3.82
C GLU A 69 20.42 23.95 4.05
N ARG A 70 21.16 22.83 4.17
CA ARG A 70 22.63 22.87 4.29
C ARG A 70 23.30 23.47 3.06
N LYS A 71 22.74 23.26 1.86
CA LYS A 71 23.29 23.82 0.62
C LYS A 71 23.10 25.34 0.52
N LYS A 72 21.97 25.87 0.99
CA LYS A 72 21.72 27.33 1.00
C LYS A 72 22.56 28.11 2.01
N MET A 73 23.09 27.44 3.04
CA MET A 73 23.93 28.09 4.06
C MET A 73 25.42 28.19 3.66
N ASN A 74 25.84 27.49 2.60
CA ASN A 74 27.24 27.46 2.14
C ASN A 74 27.53 28.35 0.92
N ASP A 75 26.51 28.89 0.24
CA ASP A 75 26.66 29.75 -0.94
C ASP A 75 26.53 31.26 -0.59
N ASN A 76 27.19 31.73 0.47
CA ASN A 76 27.39 33.18 0.67
C ASN A 76 28.87 33.53 0.40
N PRO A 77 29.24 33.94 -0.83
CA PRO A 77 30.54 34.52 -1.09
C PRO A 77 30.54 35.96 -0.54
N LYS A 78 30.93 36.11 0.73
CA LYS A 78 31.42 37.37 1.27
C LYS A 78 32.67 37.09 2.08
N ASP A 79 33.82 37.23 1.45
CA ASP A 79 34.91 38.08 1.92
C ASP A 79 36.16 37.88 1.04
N SER A 80 36.41 38.84 0.16
CA SER A 80 37.78 39.22 -0.14
C SER A 80 37.82 40.72 -0.42
N THR A 81 38.53 41.41 0.46
CA THR A 81 39.17 42.72 0.28
C THR A 81 38.24 43.93 0.21
N ASN A 82 37.73 44.29 1.40
CA ASN A 82 37.84 45.67 1.83
C ASN A 82 39.32 45.94 2.17
N ASP A 83 40.11 46.37 1.19
CA ASP A 83 41.47 46.90 1.39
C ASP A 83 41.82 47.78 0.19
N SER A 84 41.34 49.03 0.22
CA SER A 84 41.85 50.17 -0.57
C SER A 84 41.17 51.44 -0.07
N ALA A 85 41.38 51.72 1.21
CA ALA A 85 41.11 53.00 1.84
C ALA A 85 42.36 53.49 2.56
N GLU A 86 43.54 53.40 1.92
CA GLU A 86 44.76 54.09 2.34
C GLU A 86 45.60 54.44 1.10
N ALA A 87 45.50 55.70 0.62
CA ALA A 87 46.54 56.52 -0.03
C ALA A 87 45.94 57.84 -0.53
#